data_AF-A0A955Q0A7-F1
#
_entry.id   AF-A0A955Q0A7-F1
#
_cell.length_a   1.000
_cell.length_b   1.000
_cell.length_c   1.000
_cell.angle_alpha   90.00
_cell.angle_beta   90.00
_cell.angle_gamma   90.00
#
_symmetry.space_group_name_H-M   'P 1'
#
loop_
_entity.id
_entity.type
_entity.pdbx_description
1 polymer ?
#
loop_
_entity_poly.entity_id
_entity_poly.type
_entity_poly.pdbx_seq_one_letter_code
_entity_poly.pdbx_strand_id
1 'polypeptide(L)'
;MIQTLPHSFIAFLAHFKPLGFTKQCLIIITLAISNLQCSWTPEVETVLYEGPECVISLKTSHDLKQAPEHPALLPETLITKILNGITISQDEGILQQLLLSKQHLFPAFSPSQIDFLAPHLSMAFSQVTPEEVINFKCPPTNERHVPTQGMLAVFPPSSLLLTLENFKPYPGVSSKMQKNTSQKFQPISLVFSHQEAILRAEAVKDFMTIHSTSNGIAINYQMLESFNPISNKNQQTQPDTNTTSQQSTVSPMTIDSLNSRLQDLQKI
;
A
#
# COMPACT_ATOMS: atom_id res chain seq x y z
N MET A 1 63.33 21.70 -45.02
CA MET A 1 62.09 21.41 -45.77
C MET A 1 60.96 22.08 -44.99
N ILE A 2 60.59 23.30 -45.39
CA ILE A 2 59.74 24.23 -44.64
C ILE A 2 58.37 24.22 -45.31
N GLN A 3 57.32 23.80 -44.61
CA GLN A 3 55.94 23.85 -45.10
C GLN A 3 55.22 25.09 -44.54
N THR A 4 54.69 25.87 -45.47
CA THR A 4 53.96 27.12 -45.28
C THR A 4 52.49 26.89 -44.95
N LEU A 5 51.97 27.55 -43.91
CA LEU A 5 50.54 27.67 -43.60
C LEU A 5 49.82 28.61 -44.59
N PRO A 6 48.58 28.32 -44.99
CA PRO A 6 47.73 29.30 -45.65
C PRO A 6 47.01 30.20 -44.62
N HIS A 7 47.30 31.49 -44.69
CA HIS A 7 46.47 32.57 -44.19
C HIS A 7 45.16 32.65 -44.99
N SER A 8 44.04 32.25 -44.41
CA SER A 8 42.73 32.80 -44.80
C SER A 8 41.68 32.44 -43.75
N PHE A 9 41.53 33.29 -42.73
CA PHE A 9 40.44 33.16 -41.75
C PHE A 9 40.02 34.53 -41.20
N ILE A 10 39.92 35.56 -42.03
CA ILE A 10 39.27 36.82 -41.64
C ILE A 10 38.55 37.40 -42.85
N ALA A 11 37.27 37.07 -43.00
CA ALA A 11 36.26 37.92 -43.68
C ALA A 11 34.90 37.20 -43.70
N PHE A 12 34.24 37.06 -42.55
CA PHE A 12 32.82 36.64 -42.55
C PHE A 12 32.00 37.25 -41.40
N LEU A 13 32.19 38.54 -41.11
CA LEU A 13 31.36 39.25 -40.10
C LEU A 13 31.07 40.70 -40.49
N ALA A 14 30.56 40.93 -41.70
CA ALA A 14 30.11 42.28 -42.08
C ALA A 14 28.93 42.24 -43.05
N HIS A 15 27.83 41.56 -42.68
CA HIS A 15 26.54 41.82 -43.37
C HIS A 15 25.28 41.41 -42.59
N PHE A 16 25.26 41.56 -41.26
CA PHE A 16 24.01 41.40 -40.51
C PHE A 16 23.31 42.76 -40.35
N LYS A 17 22.20 42.94 -41.09
CA LYS A 17 21.32 44.11 -40.99
C LYS A 17 20.64 44.12 -39.60
N PRO A 18 20.65 45.25 -38.86
CA PRO A 18 20.28 45.28 -37.44
C PRO A 18 18.77 45.32 -37.13
N LEU A 19 17.88 45.24 -38.13
CA LEU A 19 16.46 45.56 -37.93
C LEU A 19 15.50 44.35 -37.84
N GLY A 20 15.98 43.12 -38.09
CA GLY A 20 15.18 41.89 -37.93
C GLY A 20 15.60 41.00 -36.76
N PHE A 21 16.82 41.20 -36.24
CA PHE A 21 17.45 40.32 -35.26
C PHE A 21 16.80 40.44 -33.87
N THR A 22 16.36 41.64 -33.47
CA THR A 22 15.74 41.87 -32.17
C THR A 22 14.39 41.16 -32.02
N LYS A 23 13.58 41.13 -33.09
CA LYS A 23 12.31 40.37 -33.09
C LYS A 23 12.54 38.86 -33.13
N GLN A 24 13.53 38.39 -33.91
CA GLN A 24 13.86 36.97 -34.00
C GLN A 24 14.39 36.41 -32.67
N CYS A 25 15.25 37.17 -31.96
CA CYS A 25 15.74 36.77 -30.64
C CYS A 25 14.64 36.72 -29.58
N LEU A 26 13.67 37.63 -29.61
CA LEU A 26 12.57 37.66 -28.64
C LEU A 26 11.65 36.43 -28.80
N ILE A 27 11.43 35.97 -30.04
CA ILE A 27 10.68 34.73 -30.34
C ILE A 27 11.44 33.49 -29.86
N ILE A 28 12.76 33.42 -30.05
CA ILE A 28 13.58 32.28 -29.59
C ILE A 28 13.62 32.22 -28.05
N ILE A 29 13.71 33.37 -27.37
CA ILE A 29 13.70 33.42 -25.90
C ILE A 29 12.33 33.00 -25.34
N THR A 30 11.21 33.43 -25.95
CA THR A 30 9.87 32.98 -25.53
C THR A 30 9.62 31.49 -25.80
N LEU A 31 10.18 30.92 -26.87
CA LEU A 31 10.13 29.47 -27.11
C LEU A 31 10.99 28.67 -26.13
N ALA A 32 12.13 29.21 -25.70
CA ALA A 32 13.04 28.54 -24.77
C ALA A 32 12.48 28.47 -23.34
N ILE A 33 11.76 29.50 -22.87
CA ILE A 33 11.18 29.52 -21.52
C ILE A 33 9.98 28.56 -21.41
N SER A 34 9.27 28.30 -22.51
CA SER A 34 8.14 27.36 -22.56
C SER A 34 8.52 25.88 -22.40
N ASN A 35 9.82 25.54 -22.40
CA ASN A 35 10.33 24.17 -22.26
C ASN A 35 11.00 23.92 -20.90
N LEU A 36 10.85 24.83 -19.93
CA LEU A 36 11.17 24.54 -18.53
C LEU A 36 10.07 23.65 -17.95
N GLN A 37 9.98 22.42 -18.43
CA GLN A 37 9.23 21.37 -17.74
C GLN A 37 10.00 21.06 -16.45
N CYS A 38 9.48 21.55 -15.33
CA CYS A 38 9.85 21.09 -14.00
C CYS A 38 9.42 19.62 -13.85
N SER A 39 10.09 18.70 -14.53
CA SER A 39 9.69 17.28 -14.59
C SER A 39 10.41 16.40 -13.57
N TRP A 40 11.15 16.99 -12.63
CA TRP A 40 11.88 16.24 -11.62
C TRP A 40 11.34 16.58 -10.22
N THR A 41 10.20 15.98 -9.88
CA THR A 41 9.77 15.88 -8.49
C THR A 41 10.72 14.90 -7.80
N PRO A 42 11.46 15.30 -6.76
CA PRO A 42 12.32 14.38 -6.04
C PRO A 42 11.48 13.27 -5.41
N GLU A 43 12.00 12.05 -5.41
CA GLU A 43 11.44 10.93 -4.67
C GLU A 43 11.52 11.26 -3.17
N VAL A 44 10.37 11.59 -2.56
CA VAL A 44 10.27 11.92 -1.14
C VAL A 44 9.63 10.73 -0.43
N GLU A 45 10.27 10.30 0.66
CA GLU A 45 9.70 9.35 1.61
C GLU A 45 9.47 10.06 2.95
N THR A 46 8.23 10.04 3.42
CA THR A 46 7.80 10.69 4.67
C THR A 46 7.29 9.65 5.63
N VAL A 47 7.95 9.47 6.78
CA VAL A 47 7.49 8.56 7.83
C VAL A 47 6.24 9.16 8.49
N LEU A 48 5.14 8.39 8.53
CA LEU A 48 3.91 8.76 9.23
C LEU A 48 3.87 8.17 10.63
N TYR A 49 4.24 6.89 10.74
CA TYR A 49 4.16 6.14 11.99
C TYR A 49 5.40 5.26 12.14
N GLU A 50 5.96 5.23 13.34
CA GLU A 50 7.13 4.42 13.67
C GLU A 50 6.90 3.77 15.04
N GLY A 51 6.99 2.45 15.07
CA GLY A 51 6.88 1.65 16.28
C GLY A 51 7.83 0.46 16.26
N PRO A 52 7.96 -0.26 17.38
CA PRO A 52 8.77 -1.47 17.42
C PRO A 52 8.20 -2.58 16.53
N GLU A 53 6.90 -2.55 16.23
CA GLU A 53 6.21 -3.56 15.41
C GLU A 53 6.38 -3.34 13.92
N CYS A 54 6.31 -2.09 13.44
CA CYS A 54 6.46 -1.69 12.04
C CYS A 54 6.73 -0.18 11.91
N VAL A 55 7.17 0.23 10.72
CA VAL A 55 7.22 1.61 10.24
C VAL A 55 6.30 1.76 9.04
N ILE A 56 5.56 2.87 8.97
CA ILE A 56 4.70 3.23 7.83
C ILE A 56 5.16 4.60 7.30
N SER A 57 5.38 4.67 6.00
CA SER A 57 5.79 5.88 5.29
C SER A 57 4.93 6.13 4.05
N LEU A 58 4.82 7.39 3.62
CA LEU A 58 4.32 7.76 2.30
C LEU A 58 5.51 7.94 1.38
N LYS A 59 5.38 7.45 0.15
CA LYS A 59 6.43 7.57 -0.85
C LYS A 59 5.85 7.96 -2.19
N THR A 60 6.43 8.98 -2.83
CA THR A 60 6.10 9.29 -4.23
C THR A 60 6.58 8.15 -5.14
N SER A 61 5.71 7.62 -5.99
CA SER A 61 6.07 6.51 -6.89
C SER A 61 5.91 6.88 -8.36
N HIS A 62 6.98 6.66 -9.12
CA HIS A 62 6.99 6.80 -10.58
C HIS A 62 6.72 5.47 -11.31
N ASP A 63 6.59 4.37 -10.56
CA ASP A 63 6.36 3.04 -11.11
C ASP A 63 4.88 2.78 -11.42
N LEU A 64 4.01 3.68 -10.97
CA LEU A 64 2.57 3.67 -11.19
C LEU A 64 2.26 3.94 -12.67
N LYS A 65 1.53 3.02 -13.31
CA LYS A 65 1.03 3.19 -14.68
C LYS A 65 -0.33 3.89 -14.70
N GLN A 66 -1.07 3.76 -13.60
CA GLN A 66 -2.34 4.42 -13.36
C GLN A 66 -2.24 5.18 -12.04
N ALA A 67 -2.90 6.33 -11.96
CA ALA A 67 -3.02 7.06 -10.69
C ALA A 67 -3.88 6.26 -9.70
N PRO A 68 -3.40 6.00 -8.47
CA PRO A 68 -4.19 5.46 -7.39
C PRO A 68 -5.43 6.31 -7.07
N GLU A 69 -6.48 5.65 -6.59
CA GLU A 69 -7.67 6.28 -6.03
C GLU A 69 -7.39 6.66 -4.57
N HIS A 70 -6.64 7.75 -4.42
CA HIS A 70 -6.19 8.28 -3.13
C HIS A 70 -6.64 9.74 -2.96
N PRO A 71 -6.99 10.17 -1.74
CA PRO A 71 -7.13 9.37 -0.51
C PRO A 71 -8.33 8.40 -0.56
N ALA A 72 -8.28 7.33 0.24
CA ALA A 72 -9.32 6.32 0.35
C ALA A 72 -9.73 6.10 1.82
N LEU A 73 -11.03 5.90 2.07
CA LEU A 73 -11.54 5.56 3.40
C LEU A 73 -11.70 4.05 3.49
N LEU A 74 -10.68 3.37 4.01
CA LEU A 74 -10.72 1.93 4.29
C LEU A 74 -10.89 1.69 5.79
N PRO A 75 -11.97 1.04 6.24
CA PRO A 75 -12.17 0.74 7.66
C PRO A 75 -11.03 -0.13 8.21
N GLU A 76 -10.64 0.12 9.46
CA GLU A 76 -9.64 -0.70 10.16
C GLU A 76 -10.00 -2.19 10.13
N THR A 77 -11.27 -2.53 10.34
CA THR A 77 -11.76 -3.92 10.33
C THR A 77 -11.55 -4.62 8.97
N LEU A 78 -11.67 -3.88 7.87
CA LEU A 78 -11.40 -4.37 6.53
C LEU A 78 -9.90 -4.62 6.34
N ILE A 79 -9.06 -3.67 6.76
CA ILE A 79 -7.60 -3.81 6.66
C ILE A 79 -7.13 -4.99 7.51
N THR A 80 -7.62 -5.14 8.74
CA THR A 80 -7.36 -6.30 9.61
C THR A 80 -7.73 -7.60 8.91
N LYS A 81 -8.89 -7.67 8.25
CA LYS A 81 -9.33 -8.86 7.51
C LYS A 81 -8.41 -9.15 6.33
N ILE A 82 -7.99 -8.13 5.59
CA ILE A 82 -7.05 -8.27 4.48
C ILE A 82 -5.72 -8.80 5.00
N LEU A 83 -5.08 -8.13 5.97
CA LEU A 83 -3.77 -8.52 6.50
C LEU A 83 -3.75 -9.92 7.09
N ASN A 84 -4.80 -10.32 7.84
CA ASN A 84 -4.94 -11.68 8.36
C ASN A 84 -5.08 -12.73 7.25
N GLY A 85 -5.67 -12.37 6.13
CA GLY A 85 -5.84 -13.29 5.00
C GLY A 85 -4.58 -13.44 4.15
N ILE A 86 -3.56 -12.59 4.31
CA ILE A 86 -2.31 -12.68 3.54
C ILE A 86 -1.43 -13.75 4.14
N THR A 87 -1.19 -14.78 3.34
CA THR A 87 -0.22 -15.82 3.60
C THR A 87 0.83 -15.83 2.51
N ILE A 88 1.97 -16.38 2.86
CA ILE A 88 3.07 -16.57 1.94
C ILE A 88 3.24 -18.06 1.75
N SER A 89 3.29 -18.46 0.48
CA SER A 89 3.72 -19.78 0.10
C SER A 89 5.20 -19.75 -0.25
N GLN A 90 5.94 -20.67 0.33
CA GLN A 90 7.29 -20.99 -0.11
C GLN A 90 7.24 -22.33 -0.84
N ASP A 91 7.62 -22.33 -2.12
CA ASP A 91 7.72 -23.57 -2.87
C ASP A 91 8.90 -24.37 -2.31
N GLU A 92 8.64 -25.55 -1.77
CA GLU A 92 9.71 -26.50 -1.49
C GLU A 92 10.21 -27.08 -2.82
N GLY A 93 11.49 -27.45 -2.90
CA GLY A 93 12.05 -27.97 -4.16
C GLY A 93 11.24 -29.16 -4.68
N ILE A 94 11.22 -29.36 -6.00
CA ILE A 94 10.39 -30.37 -6.70
C ILE A 94 10.43 -31.76 -6.01
N LEU A 95 11.60 -32.16 -5.50
CA LEU A 95 11.77 -33.44 -4.79
C LEU A 95 11.07 -33.47 -3.41
N GLN A 96 11.09 -32.36 -2.67
CA GLN A 96 10.39 -32.24 -1.39
C GLN A 96 8.87 -32.17 -1.60
N GLN A 97 8.40 -31.48 -2.64
CA GLN A 97 6.98 -31.39 -2.95
C GLN A 97 6.36 -32.76 -3.29
N LEU A 98 7.12 -33.63 -3.99
CA LEU A 98 6.69 -35.00 -4.30
C LEU A 98 6.70 -35.94 -3.09
N LEU A 99 7.57 -35.69 -2.11
CA LEU A 99 7.71 -36.53 -0.91
C LEU A 99 6.79 -36.08 0.24
N LEU A 100 6.53 -34.78 0.36
CA LEU A 100 5.83 -34.19 1.51
C LEU A 100 4.43 -33.66 1.18
N SER A 101 4.07 -33.50 -0.11
CA SER A 101 2.76 -33.03 -0.63
C SER A 101 2.14 -31.81 0.09
N LYS A 102 2.91 -31.04 0.86
CA LYS A 102 2.40 -29.92 1.64
C LYS A 102 3.17 -28.66 1.28
N GLN A 103 2.47 -27.76 0.62
CA GLN A 103 2.89 -26.38 0.45
C GLN A 103 2.85 -25.72 1.84
N HIS A 104 3.99 -25.20 2.29
CA HIS A 104 4.04 -24.55 3.60
C HIS A 104 3.52 -23.11 3.46
N LEU A 105 2.36 -22.86 4.06
CA LEU A 105 1.75 -21.54 4.13
C LEU A 105 1.99 -20.96 5.52
N PHE A 106 2.55 -19.77 5.57
CA PHE A 106 2.74 -19.02 6.81
C PHE A 106 2.10 -17.63 6.68
N PRO A 107 1.51 -17.08 7.76
CA PRO A 107 1.04 -15.70 7.79
C PRO A 107 2.12 -14.71 7.36
N ALA A 108 1.74 -13.73 6.55
CA ALA A 108 2.66 -12.65 6.19
C ALA A 108 2.97 -11.74 7.38
N PHE A 109 2.03 -11.59 8.30
CA PHE A 109 2.13 -10.68 9.44
C PHE A 109 1.83 -11.42 10.74
N SER A 110 2.57 -11.08 11.80
CA SER A 110 2.23 -11.52 13.16
C SER A 110 1.05 -10.72 13.72
N PRO A 111 0.33 -11.24 14.75
CA PRO A 111 -0.81 -10.53 15.33
C PRO A 111 -0.45 -9.11 15.81
N SER A 112 0.69 -8.92 16.49
CA SER A 112 1.13 -7.60 16.94
C SER A 112 1.44 -6.63 15.80
N GLN A 113 1.94 -7.15 14.67
CA GLN A 113 2.12 -6.34 13.46
C GLN A 113 0.78 -5.94 12.85
N ILE A 114 -0.23 -6.82 12.87
CA ILE A 114 -1.56 -6.49 12.35
C ILE A 114 -2.23 -5.45 13.25
N ASP A 115 -2.15 -5.61 14.58
CA ASP A 115 -2.70 -4.67 15.56
C ASP A 115 -2.06 -3.28 15.43
N PHE A 116 -0.78 -3.21 15.04
CA PHE A 116 -0.12 -1.96 14.70
C PHE A 116 -0.55 -1.46 13.31
N LEU A 117 -0.45 -2.28 12.27
CA LEU A 117 -0.65 -1.84 10.89
C LEU A 117 -2.09 -1.41 10.61
N ALA A 118 -3.10 -2.14 11.06
CA ALA A 118 -4.48 -1.92 10.66
C ALA A 118 -5.01 -0.50 10.96
N PRO A 119 -4.95 0.01 12.22
CA PRO A 119 -5.43 1.35 12.52
C PRO A 119 -4.58 2.42 11.80
N HIS A 120 -3.26 2.25 11.74
CA HIS A 120 -2.37 3.23 11.15
C HIS A 120 -2.46 3.28 9.61
N LEU A 121 -2.67 2.14 8.95
CA LEU A 121 -2.94 2.09 7.51
C LEU A 121 -4.29 2.71 7.18
N SER A 122 -5.32 2.48 7.99
CA SER A 122 -6.63 3.13 7.81
C SER A 122 -6.47 4.66 7.81
N MET A 123 -5.73 5.19 8.78
CA MET A 123 -5.41 6.63 8.83
C MET A 123 -4.53 7.08 7.66
N ALA A 124 -3.54 6.30 7.26
CA ALA A 124 -2.64 6.64 6.15
C ALA A 124 -3.40 6.69 4.81
N PHE A 125 -4.32 5.76 4.55
CA PHE A 125 -5.17 5.80 3.36
C PHE A 125 -6.06 7.04 3.31
N SER A 126 -6.47 7.58 4.45
CA SER A 126 -7.26 8.82 4.49
C SER A 126 -6.45 10.09 4.16
N GLN A 127 -5.11 10.00 4.16
CA GLN A 127 -4.20 11.14 4.03
C GLN A 127 -3.29 11.07 2.78
N VAL A 128 -3.06 9.87 2.24
CA VAL A 128 -2.20 9.65 1.07
C VAL A 128 -2.74 10.39 -0.15
N THR A 129 -1.85 11.00 -0.92
CA THR A 129 -2.21 11.73 -2.14
C THR A 129 -2.19 10.82 -3.39
N PRO A 130 -2.80 11.23 -4.51
CA PRO A 130 -2.76 10.47 -5.76
C PRO A 130 -1.37 10.19 -6.35
N GLU A 131 -0.33 10.90 -5.91
CA GLU A 131 1.05 10.71 -6.38
C GLU A 131 1.88 9.79 -5.46
N GLU A 132 1.30 9.41 -4.33
CA GLU A 132 1.96 8.66 -3.27
C GLU A 132 1.41 7.24 -3.17
N VAL A 133 2.24 6.37 -2.59
CA VAL A 133 1.88 5.03 -2.16
C VAL A 133 2.24 4.87 -0.68
N ILE A 134 1.55 3.97 0.00
CA ILE A 134 1.82 3.69 1.41
C ILE A 134 2.85 2.56 1.47
N ASN A 135 4.01 2.83 2.04
CA ASN A 135 5.02 1.83 2.31
C ASN A 135 4.95 1.38 3.76
N PHE A 136 5.31 0.13 3.99
CA PHE A 136 5.50 -0.39 5.33
C PHE A 136 6.75 -1.26 5.41
N LYS A 137 7.32 -1.31 6.61
CA LYS A 137 8.44 -2.18 6.94
C LYS A 137 8.29 -2.68 8.36
N CYS A 138 8.23 -4.00 8.50
CA CYS A 138 8.11 -4.67 9.78
C CYS A 138 9.33 -5.57 10.02
N PRO A 139 9.87 -5.64 11.25
CA PRO A 139 10.90 -6.60 11.63
C PRO A 139 10.54 -8.06 11.29
N PRO A 140 11.57 -8.93 11.27
CA PRO A 140 11.39 -10.38 11.20
C PRO A 140 10.42 -10.89 12.27
N THR A 141 9.68 -11.95 11.95
CA THR A 141 8.82 -12.67 12.91
C THR A 141 9.49 -13.97 13.36
N ASN A 142 8.93 -14.66 14.36
CA ASN A 142 9.44 -15.96 14.79
C ASN A 142 9.41 -17.01 13.66
N GLU A 143 8.43 -16.89 12.76
CA GLU A 143 8.26 -17.76 11.60
C GLU A 143 9.14 -17.34 10.43
N ARG A 144 9.62 -16.07 10.42
CA ARG A 144 10.44 -15.52 9.34
C ARG A 144 11.59 -14.65 9.83
N HIS A 145 12.80 -15.07 9.51
CA HIS A 145 14.04 -14.34 9.82
C HIS A 145 14.34 -13.14 8.90
N VAL A 146 13.42 -12.77 8.00
CA VAL A 146 13.60 -11.64 7.07
C VAL A 146 12.51 -10.60 7.37
N PRO A 147 12.85 -9.30 7.39
CA PRO A 147 11.85 -8.24 7.52
C PRO A 147 10.78 -8.34 6.44
N THR A 148 9.55 -7.99 6.81
CA THR A 148 8.44 -7.90 5.85
C THR A 148 8.27 -6.46 5.46
N GLN A 149 8.49 -6.15 4.19
CA GLN A 149 8.32 -4.80 3.67
C GLN A 149 7.55 -4.84 2.37
N GLY A 150 6.88 -3.75 2.06
CA GLY A 150 5.99 -3.71 0.93
C GLY A 150 5.31 -2.37 0.76
N MET A 151 4.40 -2.34 -0.19
CA MET A 151 3.64 -1.17 -0.56
C MET A 151 2.16 -1.53 -0.70
N LEU A 152 1.30 -0.58 -0.32
CA LEU A 152 -0.12 -0.61 -0.60
C LEU A 152 -0.57 0.61 -1.40
N ALA A 153 -1.51 0.37 -2.31
CA ALA A 153 -2.22 1.40 -3.04
C ALA A 153 -3.64 0.92 -3.39
N VAL A 154 -4.55 1.87 -3.63
CA VAL A 154 -5.93 1.57 -4.04
C VAL A 154 -6.13 2.04 -5.47
N PHE A 155 -6.80 1.24 -6.29
CA PHE A 155 -7.09 1.55 -7.68
C PHE A 155 -8.58 1.35 -7.98
N PRO A 156 -9.14 2.11 -8.94
CA PRO A 156 -10.50 1.91 -9.38
C PRO A 156 -10.74 0.50 -9.94
N PRO A 157 -11.95 -0.07 -9.77
CA PRO A 157 -13.09 0.52 -9.05
C PRO A 157 -13.05 0.29 -7.52
N SER A 158 -12.35 -0.75 -7.04
CA SER A 158 -12.21 -1.08 -5.61
C SER A 158 -11.13 -2.14 -5.41
N SER A 159 -9.98 -1.90 -6.00
CA SER A 159 -8.84 -2.83 -6.03
C SER A 159 -7.78 -2.34 -5.05
N LEU A 160 -7.49 -3.11 -4.02
CA LEU A 160 -6.34 -2.88 -3.15
C LEU A 160 -5.17 -3.70 -3.67
N LEU A 161 -4.10 -3.02 -4.04
CA LEU A 161 -2.82 -3.63 -4.38
C LEU A 161 -1.98 -3.73 -3.12
N LEU A 162 -1.48 -4.93 -2.85
CA LEU A 162 -0.45 -5.19 -1.85
C LEU A 162 0.75 -5.82 -2.54
N THR A 163 1.92 -5.22 -2.38
CA THR A 163 3.19 -5.84 -2.77
C THR A 163 4.00 -6.17 -1.54
N LEU A 164 4.82 -7.21 -1.64
CA LEU A 164 5.89 -7.51 -0.70
C LEU A 164 7.22 -7.59 -1.44
N GLU A 165 8.24 -6.96 -0.86
CA GLU A 165 9.59 -6.86 -1.40
C GLU A 165 10.60 -7.66 -0.58
N ASN A 166 11.78 -7.90 -1.18
CA ASN A 166 12.96 -8.42 -0.49
C ASN A 166 12.81 -9.79 0.18
N PHE A 167 12.15 -10.72 -0.50
CA PHE A 167 12.15 -12.16 -0.17
C PHE A 167 13.48 -12.88 -0.45
N LYS A 168 14.62 -12.19 -0.36
CA LYS A 168 15.92 -12.86 -0.42
C LYS A 168 16.14 -13.55 0.92
N PRO A 169 16.24 -14.90 0.98
CA PRO A 169 16.59 -15.55 2.24
C PRO A 169 17.92 -15.01 2.73
N TYR A 170 17.96 -14.60 4.00
CA TYR A 170 19.18 -14.15 4.67
C TYR A 170 20.25 -15.25 4.51
N PRO A 171 21.47 -14.93 4.02
CA PRO A 171 22.55 -15.89 4.01
C PRO A 171 22.89 -16.19 5.47
N GLY A 172 22.42 -17.36 5.95
CA GLY A 172 22.74 -17.86 7.27
C GLY A 172 24.24 -17.77 7.52
N VAL A 173 24.58 -17.32 8.72
CA VAL A 173 25.93 -17.14 9.26
C VAL A 173 26.89 -18.19 8.70
N SER A 174 27.98 -17.71 8.10
CA SER A 174 28.97 -18.52 7.41
C SER A 174 29.62 -19.54 8.36
N SER A 175 29.04 -20.75 8.39
CA SER A 175 29.85 -21.95 8.59
C SER A 175 30.83 -22.00 7.42
N LYS A 176 32.13 -21.86 7.71
CA LYS A 176 33.24 -21.80 6.73
C LYS A 176 33.44 -23.10 5.93
N MET A 177 32.43 -23.95 5.80
CA MET A 177 32.58 -25.29 5.27
C MET A 177 31.36 -25.71 4.43
N GLN A 178 30.96 -24.92 3.43
CA GLN A 178 30.05 -25.41 2.39
C GLN A 178 30.27 -24.67 1.07
N LYS A 179 31.34 -25.05 0.37
CA LYS A 179 31.46 -24.80 -1.08
C LYS A 179 30.68 -25.91 -1.78
N ASN A 180 29.80 -25.55 -2.73
CA ASN A 180 29.07 -26.41 -3.67
C ASN A 180 27.66 -26.85 -3.27
N THR A 181 26.78 -25.90 -2.95
CA THR A 181 25.36 -26.09 -3.27
C THR A 181 24.83 -24.74 -3.75
N SER A 182 24.57 -24.63 -5.05
CA SER A 182 23.77 -23.52 -5.59
C SER A 182 22.39 -23.62 -4.94
N GLN A 183 22.20 -22.90 -3.84
CA GLN A 183 20.96 -22.84 -3.11
C GLN A 183 19.97 -22.10 -4.00
N LYS A 184 19.27 -22.86 -4.86
CA LYS A 184 18.26 -22.33 -5.76
C LYS A 184 17.25 -21.58 -4.91
N PHE A 185 17.11 -20.29 -5.19
CA PHE A 185 16.08 -19.43 -4.60
C PHE A 185 14.73 -20.08 -4.85
N GLN A 186 14.01 -20.37 -3.77
CA GLN A 186 12.63 -20.82 -3.91
C GLN A 186 11.76 -19.61 -4.20
N PRO A 187 10.96 -19.63 -5.28
CA PRO A 187 10.01 -18.57 -5.53
C PRO A 187 9.03 -18.50 -4.36
N ILE A 188 8.85 -17.30 -3.85
CA ILE A 188 7.87 -17.01 -2.82
C ILE A 188 6.65 -16.45 -3.55
N SER A 189 5.44 -16.89 -3.19
CA SER A 189 4.20 -16.34 -3.73
C SER A 189 3.28 -15.86 -2.61
N LEU A 190 2.51 -14.80 -2.90
CA LEU A 190 1.47 -14.30 -2.03
C LEU A 190 0.18 -15.05 -2.29
N VAL A 191 -0.45 -15.51 -1.22
CA VAL A 191 -1.73 -16.21 -1.25
C VAL A 191 -2.70 -15.48 -0.33
N PHE A 192 -3.92 -15.25 -0.80
CA PHE A 192 -4.97 -14.65 0.00
C PHE A 192 -6.08 -15.65 0.32
N SER A 193 -6.58 -15.62 1.55
CA SER A 193 -7.54 -16.60 2.05
C SER A 193 -8.89 -16.57 1.33
N HIS A 194 -9.32 -15.42 0.81
CA HIS A 194 -10.58 -15.25 0.06
C HIS A 194 -10.27 -15.18 -1.44
N GLN A 195 -10.13 -16.35 -2.07
CA GLN A 195 -9.69 -16.44 -3.47
C GLN A 195 -10.62 -15.74 -4.46
N GLU A 196 -11.92 -15.69 -4.15
CA GLU A 196 -12.95 -14.99 -4.90
C GLU A 196 -12.72 -13.47 -4.99
N ALA A 197 -12.00 -12.90 -4.02
CA ALA A 197 -11.65 -11.49 -4.01
C ALA A 197 -10.33 -11.20 -4.73
N ILE A 198 -9.57 -12.21 -5.15
CA ILE A 198 -8.29 -12.02 -5.84
C ILE A 198 -8.55 -11.59 -7.29
N LEU A 199 -7.95 -10.47 -7.68
CA LEU A 199 -7.92 -10.03 -9.07
C LEU A 199 -6.82 -10.78 -9.82
N ARG A 200 -7.03 -10.97 -11.14
CA ARG A 200 -6.08 -11.71 -11.98
C ARG A 200 -4.72 -11.03 -11.99
N ALA A 201 -3.66 -11.82 -12.16
CA ALA A 201 -2.28 -11.33 -12.14
C ALA A 201 -2.00 -10.25 -13.20
N GLU A 202 -2.75 -10.26 -14.31
CA GLU A 202 -2.68 -9.24 -15.35
C GLU A 202 -3.11 -7.86 -14.83
N ALA A 203 -4.11 -7.79 -13.95
CA ALA A 203 -4.59 -6.52 -13.39
C ALA A 203 -3.48 -5.80 -12.60
N VAL A 204 -2.62 -6.55 -11.91
CA VAL A 204 -1.47 -5.98 -11.19
C VAL A 204 -0.50 -5.26 -12.15
N LYS A 205 -0.34 -5.79 -13.37
CA LYS A 205 0.52 -5.19 -14.40
C LYS A 205 -0.09 -3.94 -15.04
N ASP A 206 -1.40 -3.79 -14.95
CA ASP A 206 -2.11 -2.61 -15.43
C ASP A 206 -1.93 -1.43 -14.46
N PHE A 207 -1.82 -1.71 -13.15
CA PHE A 207 -1.65 -0.69 -12.12
C PHE A 207 -0.22 -0.17 -12.02
N MET A 208 0.78 -1.06 -12.08
CA MET A 208 2.18 -0.67 -11.86
C MET A 208 3.18 -1.49 -12.68
N THR A 209 4.39 -0.95 -12.79
CA THR A 209 5.56 -1.70 -13.27
C THR A 209 6.11 -2.55 -12.13
N ILE A 210 5.74 -3.82 -12.10
CA ILE A 210 6.22 -4.76 -11.09
C ILE A 210 7.65 -5.18 -11.43
N HIS A 211 8.59 -4.95 -10.52
CA HIS A 211 9.94 -5.49 -10.64
C HIS A 211 9.94 -7.00 -10.40
N SER A 212 10.86 -7.73 -11.03
CA SER A 212 10.97 -9.20 -10.91
C SER A 212 11.24 -9.70 -9.48
N THR A 213 11.54 -8.79 -8.54
CA THR A 213 11.85 -9.07 -7.14
C THR A 213 10.68 -8.83 -6.18
N SER A 214 9.57 -8.25 -6.65
CA SER A 214 8.38 -7.97 -5.86
C SER A 214 7.26 -8.94 -6.21
N ASN A 215 6.62 -9.50 -5.18
CA ASN A 215 5.40 -10.27 -5.35
C ASN A 215 4.22 -9.37 -4.99
N GLY A 216 3.27 -9.24 -5.92
CA GLY A 216 2.08 -8.42 -5.73
C GLY A 216 0.80 -9.24 -5.80
N ILE A 217 -0.20 -8.83 -5.03
CA ILE A 217 -1.57 -9.33 -5.11
C ILE A 217 -2.52 -8.14 -5.17
N ALA A 218 -3.48 -8.20 -6.07
CA ALA A 218 -4.57 -7.23 -6.13
C ALA A 218 -5.86 -7.87 -5.62
N ILE A 219 -6.57 -7.18 -4.73
CA ILE A 219 -7.72 -7.69 -3.99
C ILE A 219 -8.90 -6.75 -4.24
N ASN A 220 -10.01 -7.28 -4.72
CA ASN A 220 -11.28 -6.57 -4.74
C ASN A 220 -11.86 -6.51 -3.32
N TYR A 221 -11.62 -5.42 -2.61
CA TYR A 221 -11.98 -5.32 -1.20
C TYR A 221 -13.48 -5.13 -0.96
N GLN A 222 -14.25 -4.65 -1.96
CA GLN A 222 -15.73 -4.62 -1.87
C GLN A 222 -16.33 -6.02 -1.71
N MET A 223 -15.69 -7.04 -2.31
CA MET A 223 -16.13 -8.41 -2.13
C MET A 223 -15.96 -8.89 -0.68
N LEU A 224 -15.07 -8.28 0.11
CA LEU A 224 -14.84 -8.67 1.51
C LEU A 224 -15.83 -8.04 2.49
N GLU A 225 -16.40 -6.89 2.14
CA GLU A 225 -17.39 -6.17 2.94
C GLU A 225 -18.76 -6.86 2.91
N SER A 226 -19.12 -7.48 1.78
CA SER A 226 -20.38 -8.23 1.64
C SER A 226 -20.44 -9.51 2.50
N PHE A 227 -19.28 -9.99 2.98
CA PHE A 227 -19.17 -11.15 3.87
C PHE A 227 -19.28 -10.81 5.37
N ASN A 228 -19.92 -9.69 5.74
CA ASN A 228 -20.16 -9.37 7.14
C ASN A 228 -21.54 -9.90 7.56
N PRO A 229 -21.67 -11.07 8.23
CA PRO A 229 -22.96 -11.65 8.62
C PRO A 229 -23.65 -10.91 9.78
N ILE A 230 -23.08 -9.81 10.27
CA ILE A 230 -23.57 -9.08 11.45
C ILE A 230 -24.06 -7.69 11.05
N SER A 231 -25.08 -7.63 10.20
CA SER A 231 -25.90 -6.42 10.09
C SER A 231 -27.31 -6.76 9.60
N ASN A 232 -27.96 -7.71 10.28
CA ASN A 232 -29.40 -7.96 10.15
C ASN A 232 -29.95 -8.41 11.50
N LYS A 233 -29.92 -7.50 12.48
CA LYS A 233 -30.80 -7.52 13.65
C LYS A 233 -30.78 -6.12 14.24
N ASN A 234 -31.63 -5.25 13.68
CA ASN A 234 -32.38 -4.18 14.35
C ASN A 234 -33.01 -3.25 13.31
N GLN A 235 -33.91 -3.79 12.48
CA GLN A 235 -34.92 -2.99 11.77
C GLN A 235 -36.16 -3.84 11.50
N GLN A 236 -36.94 -4.07 12.56
CA GLN A 236 -38.37 -4.33 12.53
C GLN A 236 -38.83 -4.05 13.97
N THR A 237 -39.62 -3.02 14.27
CA THR A 237 -41.04 -2.96 13.94
C THR A 237 -41.52 -1.51 14.14
N GLN A 238 -42.03 -0.87 13.10
CA GLN A 238 -42.95 0.26 13.22
C GLN A 238 -44.38 -0.30 13.29
N PRO A 239 -45.22 0.18 14.23
CA PRO A 239 -46.64 0.27 14.01
C PRO A 239 -47.06 1.75 13.94
N ASP A 240 -47.81 2.09 12.91
CA ASP A 240 -48.49 3.37 12.74
C ASP A 240 -49.48 3.63 13.87
N THR A 241 -49.51 4.85 14.43
CA THR A 241 -50.78 5.56 14.70
C THR A 241 -50.57 7.07 14.87
N ASN A 242 -51.37 7.85 14.15
CA ASN A 242 -51.64 9.27 14.40
C ASN A 242 -52.14 9.52 15.83
N THR A 243 -51.83 10.69 16.42
CA THR A 243 -52.80 11.63 17.07
C THR A 243 -52.10 12.56 18.09
N THR A 244 -52.36 13.84 17.91
CA THR A 244 -52.25 15.02 18.79
C THR A 244 -52.43 14.78 20.30
N SER A 245 -51.53 15.32 21.14
CA SER A 245 -51.82 16.25 22.27
C SER A 245 -50.73 16.28 23.36
N GLN A 246 -50.34 17.51 23.73
CA GLN A 246 -50.17 18.04 25.11
C GLN A 246 -49.25 17.34 26.13
N GLN A 247 -48.19 18.09 26.50
CA GLN A 247 -47.94 18.63 27.86
C GLN A 247 -47.81 17.68 29.07
N SER A 248 -46.75 17.95 29.85
CA SER A 248 -46.59 17.81 31.31
C SER A 248 -45.63 16.74 31.86
N THR A 249 -44.59 17.31 32.50
CA THR A 249 -44.10 17.00 33.86
C THR A 249 -42.99 15.97 34.03
N VAL A 250 -41.80 16.53 34.21
CA VAL A 250 -40.62 15.97 34.88
C VAL A 250 -40.98 15.52 36.30
N SER A 251 -40.58 14.32 36.69
CA SER A 251 -40.33 13.96 38.09
C SER A 251 -39.01 13.20 38.22
N PRO A 252 -38.18 13.54 39.24
CA PRO A 252 -36.88 12.94 39.45
C PRO A 252 -37.03 11.56 40.10
N MET A 253 -36.33 10.56 39.55
CA MET A 253 -36.33 9.18 40.05
C MET A 253 -35.50 9.08 41.34
N THR A 254 -36.15 8.65 42.42
CA THR A 254 -35.59 8.50 43.77
C THR A 254 -34.65 7.28 43.86
N ILE A 255 -33.51 7.45 44.53
CA ILE A 255 -32.40 6.48 44.69
C ILE A 255 -32.80 5.21 45.48
N ASP A 256 -33.95 5.22 46.15
CA ASP A 256 -34.39 4.12 47.01
C ASP A 256 -34.77 2.83 46.26
N SER A 257 -35.00 2.89 44.95
CA SER A 257 -35.35 1.72 44.14
C SER A 257 -34.18 0.79 43.80
N LEU A 258 -32.93 1.21 44.01
CA LEU A 258 -31.76 0.37 43.70
C LEU A 258 -31.41 -0.61 44.82
N ASN A 259 -31.69 -0.24 46.08
CA ASN A 259 -31.32 -1.07 47.24
C ASN A 259 -32.24 -2.29 47.42
N SER A 260 -33.50 -2.23 46.98
CA SER A 260 -34.40 -3.39 47.01
C SER A 260 -33.96 -4.49 46.02
N ARG A 261 -33.34 -4.09 44.90
CA ARG A 261 -32.91 -5.01 43.84
C ARG A 261 -31.61 -5.75 44.15
N LEU A 262 -30.79 -5.22 45.07
CA LEU A 262 -29.54 -5.86 45.50
C LEU A 262 -29.75 -6.95 46.57
N GLN A 263 -30.84 -6.89 47.35
CA GLN A 263 -31.12 -7.92 48.36
C GLN A 263 -31.62 -9.24 47.77
N ASP A 264 -32.28 -9.20 46.60
CA ASP A 264 -32.76 -10.43 45.93
C ASP A 264 -31.63 -11.25 45.28
N LEU A 265 -30.47 -10.64 45.00
CA LEU A 265 -29.33 -11.33 44.38
C LEU A 265 -28.38 -11.99 45.39
N GLN A 266 -28.57 -11.78 46.70
CA GLN A 266 -27.74 -12.39 47.75
C GLN A 266 -28.35 -13.69 48.34
N LYS A 267 -29.45 -14.20 47.76
CA LYS A 267 -30.14 -15.41 48.23
C LYS A 267 -30.06 -16.62 47.27
N ILE A 268 -29.11 -16.61 46.33
CA ILE A 268 -28.78 -17.77 45.49
C ILE A 268 -27.40 -18.29 45.84
#